data_AF-A0A3D6CJF6-F1
#
_entry.id   AF-A0A3D6CJF6-F1
#
_cell.length_a   1.000
_cell.length_b   1.000
_cell.length_c   1.000
_cell.angle_alpha   90.00
_cell.angle_beta   90.00
_cell.angle_gamma   90.00
#
_symmetry.space_group_name_H-M   'P 1'
#
loop_
_entity.id
_entity.type
_entity.pdbx_description
1 polymer ?
#
loop_
_entity_poly.entity_id
_entity_poly.type
_entity_poly.pdbx_seq_one_letter_code
_entity_poly.pdbx_strand_id
1 'polypeptide(L)'
;MSLQQDLESRSGNQCELCTSKSDLSIYEVKPTSTVGGSGVDGSLLACGNCRTQIDGVSDMDVNHWRCLNDAMWSEFRAVKVVVWRILSRLRNEGWPKDLLEMLYLEDDDLRFAKESGDHLDESEKIIHRDANGAILEAGDSVVLIKDLKVKGSSLVAKQGTAVRRISLDHE
;
A
#
# COMPACT_ATOMS: atom_id res chain seq x y z
N MET A 1 6.95 -22.59 -11.89
CA MET A 1 7.91 -22.08 -10.88
C MET A 1 7.09 -21.42 -9.78
N SER A 2 7.61 -21.35 -8.56
CA SER A 2 6.90 -20.70 -7.46
C SER A 2 7.14 -19.18 -7.49
N LEU A 3 6.15 -18.38 -7.09
CA LEU A 3 6.26 -16.91 -7.02
C LEU A 3 7.53 -16.45 -6.28
N GLN A 4 7.88 -17.16 -5.20
CA GLN A 4 9.09 -16.91 -4.44
C GLN A 4 10.36 -17.05 -5.28
N GLN A 5 10.49 -18.16 -6.04
CA GLN A 5 11.66 -18.40 -6.88
C GLN A 5 11.80 -17.36 -8.00
N ASP A 6 10.67 -16.93 -8.57
CA ASP A 6 10.67 -15.91 -9.62
C ASP A 6 11.17 -14.57 -9.07
N LEU A 7 10.73 -14.18 -7.86
CA LEU A 7 11.18 -12.97 -7.18
C LEU A 7 12.63 -13.06 -6.69
N GLU A 8 13.08 -14.20 -6.18
CA GLU A 8 14.48 -14.42 -5.79
C GLU A 8 15.42 -14.33 -7.00
N SER A 9 15.03 -14.91 -8.13
CA SER A 9 15.79 -14.84 -9.39
C SER A 9 15.85 -13.41 -9.93
N ARG A 10 14.70 -12.71 -9.95
CA ARG A 10 14.57 -11.31 -10.38
C ARG A 10 15.40 -10.35 -9.53
N SER A 11 15.33 -10.51 -8.22
CA SER A 11 15.99 -9.61 -7.29
C SER A 11 17.48 -9.90 -7.14
N GLY A 12 17.94 -11.11 -7.48
CA GLY A 12 19.30 -11.56 -7.15
C GLY A 12 19.46 -11.93 -5.67
N ASN A 13 18.37 -12.38 -5.05
CA ASN A 13 18.29 -12.73 -3.62
C ASN A 13 18.67 -11.57 -2.68
N GLN A 14 18.11 -10.40 -2.97
CA GLN A 14 18.29 -9.16 -2.19
C GLN A 14 16.98 -8.35 -2.21
N CYS A 15 16.86 -7.39 -1.30
CA CYS A 15 15.72 -6.49 -1.28
C CYS A 15 15.72 -5.62 -2.52
N GLU A 16 14.59 -5.55 -3.22
CA GLU A 16 14.45 -4.75 -4.44
C GLU A 16 14.39 -3.24 -4.19
N LEU A 17 14.34 -2.81 -2.92
CA LEU A 17 14.31 -1.39 -2.52
C LEU A 17 15.66 -0.92 -1.95
N CYS A 18 16.23 -1.66 -1.00
CA CYS A 18 17.44 -1.26 -0.28
C CYS A 18 18.64 -2.18 -0.48
N THR A 19 18.53 -3.22 -1.32
CA THR A 19 19.62 -4.18 -1.63
C THR A 19 20.10 -5.03 -0.43
N SER A 20 19.47 -4.90 0.74
CA SER A 20 19.77 -5.75 1.90
C SER A 20 19.48 -7.23 1.60
N LYS A 21 20.25 -8.14 2.20
CA LYS A 21 20.05 -9.60 2.08
C LYS A 21 19.44 -10.24 3.34
N SER A 22 19.08 -9.42 4.32
CA SER A 22 18.53 -9.89 5.60
C SER A 22 17.01 -9.94 5.58
N ASP A 23 16.43 -11.00 6.15
CA ASP A 23 14.98 -11.12 6.41
C ASP A 23 14.11 -10.81 5.17
N LEU A 24 14.46 -11.47 4.05
CA LEU A 24 13.79 -11.30 2.78
C LEU A 24 12.48 -12.09 2.74
N SER A 25 11.43 -11.44 2.27
CA SER A 25 10.16 -12.10 2.02
C SER A 25 9.37 -11.37 0.94
N ILE A 26 8.35 -12.06 0.42
CA ILE A 26 7.42 -11.50 -0.56
C ILE A 26 6.58 -10.42 0.11
N TYR A 27 6.57 -9.24 -0.47
CA TYR A 27 5.64 -8.17 -0.15
C TYR A 27 4.68 -7.96 -1.31
N GLU A 28 3.39 -8.14 -1.05
CA GLU A 28 2.32 -7.88 -2.01
C GLU A 28 1.88 -6.41 -1.90
N VAL A 29 1.91 -5.70 -3.02
CA VAL A 29 1.56 -4.29 -3.05
C VAL A 29 0.03 -4.16 -2.95
N LYS A 30 -0.45 -3.63 -1.84
CA LYS A 30 -1.87 -3.36 -1.60
C LYS A 30 -2.37 -2.22 -2.50
N PRO A 31 -3.63 -2.20 -2.96
CA PRO A 31 -4.64 -3.26 -2.80
C PRO A 31 -4.40 -4.42 -3.77
N THR A 32 -4.45 -5.65 -3.26
CA THR A 32 -4.22 -6.87 -4.09
C THR A 32 -5.38 -7.17 -5.05
N SER A 33 -6.51 -6.48 -4.87
CA SER A 33 -7.76 -6.67 -5.62
C SER A 33 -7.79 -5.96 -6.97
N THR A 34 -6.90 -5.02 -7.24
CA THR A 34 -6.84 -4.29 -8.51
C THR A 34 -5.85 -4.92 -9.50
N VAL A 35 -6.04 -4.62 -10.79
CA VAL A 35 -5.25 -5.22 -11.89
C VAL A 35 -3.77 -4.87 -11.71
N GLY A 36 -2.98 -5.89 -11.40
CA GLY A 36 -1.54 -5.80 -11.13
C GLY A 36 -1.14 -5.67 -9.67
N GLY A 37 -2.07 -5.82 -8.71
CA GLY A 37 -1.76 -5.96 -7.28
C GLY A 37 -1.48 -7.40 -6.83
N SER A 38 -1.47 -8.36 -7.76
CA SER A 38 -1.27 -9.79 -7.48
C SER A 38 -0.30 -10.43 -8.47
N GLY A 39 0.37 -11.51 -8.05
CA GLY A 39 1.36 -12.22 -8.88
C GLY A 39 2.74 -11.57 -8.87
N VAL A 40 3.58 -11.91 -9.85
CA VAL A 40 4.99 -11.46 -9.92
C VAL A 40 5.09 -9.93 -10.12
N ASP A 41 4.18 -9.34 -10.89
CA ASP A 41 4.19 -7.90 -11.18
C ASP A 41 3.63 -7.04 -10.04
N GLY A 42 2.79 -7.62 -9.19
CA GLY A 42 2.20 -6.99 -8.00
C GLY A 42 2.94 -7.29 -6.70
N SER A 43 4.03 -8.04 -6.78
CA SER A 43 4.85 -8.42 -5.63
C SER A 43 6.30 -8.01 -5.83
N LEU A 44 7.00 -7.77 -4.71
CA LEU A 44 8.44 -7.59 -4.71
C LEU A 44 9.08 -8.33 -3.53
N LEU A 45 10.38 -8.57 -3.61
CA LEU A 45 11.17 -9.08 -2.49
C LEU A 45 11.64 -7.93 -1.61
N ALA A 46 11.18 -7.89 -0.35
CA ALA A 46 11.49 -6.83 0.59
C ALA A 46 12.07 -7.37 1.91
N CYS A 47 13.03 -6.64 2.49
CA CYS A 47 13.56 -6.96 3.82
C CYS A 47 12.57 -6.54 4.92
N GLY A 48 12.71 -7.10 6.13
CA GLY A 48 11.88 -6.73 7.29
C GLY A 48 11.82 -5.23 7.59
N ASN A 49 12.94 -4.51 7.48
CA ASN A 49 12.96 -3.07 7.74
C ASN A 49 12.08 -2.29 6.75
N CYS A 50 12.22 -2.56 5.45
CA CYS A 50 11.40 -1.90 4.44
C CYS A 50 9.91 -2.25 4.64
N ARG A 51 9.58 -3.53 4.83
CA ARG A 51 8.18 -3.97 5.00
C ARG A 51 7.48 -3.26 6.16
N THR A 52 8.13 -3.23 7.33
CA THR A 52 7.56 -2.61 8.53
C THR A 52 7.32 -1.12 8.35
N GLN A 53 8.22 -0.41 7.68
CA GLN A 53 8.06 1.02 7.38
C GLN A 53 7.02 1.28 6.26
N ILE A 54 6.90 0.41 5.26
CA ILE A 54 5.88 0.52 4.20
C ILE A 54 4.48 0.34 4.79
N ASP A 55 4.29 -0.64 5.68
CA ASP A 55 3.00 -0.89 6.34
C ASP A 55 2.72 0.09 7.49
N GLY A 56 3.66 0.99 7.84
CA GLY A 56 3.51 1.96 8.92
C GLY A 56 3.55 1.35 10.33
N VAL A 57 4.12 0.16 10.46
CA VAL A 57 4.28 -0.54 11.75
C VAL A 57 5.45 0.04 12.56
N SER A 58 6.47 0.56 11.88
CA SER A 58 7.64 1.20 12.49
C SER A 58 7.76 2.66 12.04
N ASP A 59 8.49 3.44 12.85
CA ASP A 59 8.81 4.82 12.52
C ASP A 59 9.57 4.92 11.19
N MET A 60 9.27 5.97 10.44
CA MET A 60 9.87 6.19 9.13
C MET A 60 11.32 6.68 9.26
N ASP A 61 12.28 5.89 8.79
CA ASP A 61 13.69 6.28 8.72
C ASP A 61 13.98 6.97 7.39
N VAL A 62 14.01 8.29 7.42
CA VAL A 62 14.26 9.14 6.25
C VAL A 62 15.58 8.81 5.55
N ASN A 63 16.64 8.46 6.30
CA ASN A 63 17.95 8.20 5.71
C ASN A 63 18.01 6.83 5.04
N HIS A 64 17.30 5.84 5.59
CA HIS A 64 17.18 4.52 4.97
C HIS A 64 16.62 4.61 3.54
N TRP A 65 15.60 5.44 3.33
CA TRP A 65 14.91 5.58 2.05
C TRP A 65 15.68 6.34 0.97
N ARG A 66 16.90 6.83 1.24
CA ARG A 66 17.77 7.37 0.19
C ARG A 66 18.13 6.33 -0.88
N CYS A 67 18.05 5.03 -0.55
CA CYS A 67 18.24 3.95 -1.51
C CYS A 67 17.21 3.95 -2.65
N LEU A 68 16.07 4.63 -2.48
CA LEU A 68 15.03 4.72 -3.51
C LEU A 68 15.48 5.44 -4.78
N ASN A 69 16.53 6.27 -4.71
CA ASN A 69 17.15 6.90 -5.88
C ASN A 69 17.61 5.87 -6.93
N ASP A 70 18.04 4.69 -6.49
CA ASP A 70 18.48 3.63 -7.39
C ASP A 70 17.30 2.72 -7.75
N ALA A 71 16.43 2.42 -6.78
CA ALA A 71 15.27 1.54 -6.98
C ALA A 71 14.20 2.15 -7.91
N MET A 72 14.13 3.48 -8.05
CA MET A 72 13.16 4.16 -8.92
C MET A 72 13.30 3.81 -10.40
N TRP A 73 14.50 3.36 -10.82
CA TRP A 73 14.82 2.98 -12.19
C TRP A 73 14.54 1.50 -12.49
N SER A 74 13.99 0.76 -11.52
CA SER A 74 13.61 -0.63 -11.71
C SER A 74 12.60 -0.77 -12.85
N GLU A 75 12.70 -1.83 -13.64
CA GLU A 75 11.72 -2.12 -14.71
C GLU A 75 10.41 -2.67 -14.16
N PHE A 76 10.37 -3.07 -12.88
CA PHE A 76 9.25 -3.79 -12.30
C PHE A 76 8.23 -2.86 -11.65
N ARG A 77 6.96 -3.04 -12.04
CA ARG A 77 5.82 -2.26 -11.57
C ARG A 77 5.73 -2.17 -10.05
N ALA A 78 5.76 -3.31 -9.34
CA ALA A 78 5.68 -3.33 -7.88
C ALA A 78 6.73 -2.43 -7.20
N VAL A 79 7.96 -2.41 -7.71
CA VAL A 79 9.04 -1.59 -7.18
C VAL A 79 8.76 -0.11 -7.44
N LYS A 80 8.46 0.27 -8.69
CA LYS A 80 8.16 1.66 -9.04
C LYS A 80 7.00 2.23 -8.23
N VAL A 81 5.94 1.46 -8.05
CA VAL A 81 4.76 1.86 -7.27
C VAL A 81 5.11 2.09 -5.81
N VAL A 82 5.85 1.17 -5.18
CA VAL A 82 6.25 1.32 -3.78
C VAL A 82 7.23 2.49 -3.60
N VAL A 83 8.18 2.64 -4.52
CA VAL A 83 9.09 3.79 -4.54
C VAL A 83 8.30 5.10 -4.58
N TRP A 84 7.35 5.24 -5.51
CA TRP A 84 6.53 6.43 -5.62
C TRP A 84 5.73 6.71 -4.35
N ARG A 85 5.13 5.68 -3.74
CA ARG A 85 4.35 5.81 -2.50
C ARG A 85 5.20 6.31 -1.34
N ILE A 86 6.38 5.72 -1.14
CA ILE A 86 7.27 6.15 -0.06
C ILE A 86 7.84 7.55 -0.31
N LEU A 87 8.24 7.88 -1.55
CA LEU A 87 8.66 9.23 -1.89
C LEU A 87 7.53 10.25 -1.67
N SER A 88 6.28 9.88 -1.97
CA SER A 88 5.09 10.72 -1.75
C SER A 88 4.83 10.98 -0.25
N ARG A 89 5.08 9.99 0.61
CA ARG A 89 5.02 10.16 2.08
C ARG A 89 6.13 11.08 2.59
N LEU A 90 7.33 10.96 2.01
CA LEU A 90 8.50 11.74 2.39
C LEU A 90 8.59 13.11 1.71
N ARG A 91 7.59 13.53 0.92
CA ARG A 91 7.65 14.76 0.09
C ARG A 91 8.04 16.04 0.85
N ASN A 92 7.83 16.08 2.16
CA ASN A 92 8.15 17.22 3.02
C ASN A 92 9.65 17.33 3.38
N GLU A 93 10.44 16.27 3.14
CA GLU A 93 11.90 16.22 3.38
C GLU A 93 12.74 16.94 2.31
N GLY A 94 12.10 17.47 1.26
CA GLY A 94 12.75 18.21 0.18
C GLY A 94 13.28 17.31 -0.94
N TRP A 95 14.25 16.45 -0.66
CA TRP A 95 14.91 15.58 -1.66
C TRP A 95 13.97 14.62 -2.42
N PRO A 96 12.84 14.12 -1.86
CA PRO A 96 11.95 13.23 -2.60
C PRO A 96 11.20 13.92 -3.73
N LYS A 97 11.07 15.26 -3.68
CA LYS A 97 10.37 16.02 -4.73
C LYS A 97 11.11 15.91 -6.06
N ASP A 98 12.42 16.10 -6.06
CA ASP A 98 13.25 16.00 -7.25
C ASP A 98 13.16 14.58 -7.86
N LEU A 99 13.14 13.55 -7.01
CA LEU A 99 12.98 12.17 -7.46
C LEU A 99 11.59 11.87 -8.02
N LEU A 100 10.52 12.40 -7.40
CA LEU A 100 9.16 12.26 -7.90
C LEU A 100 8.97 12.93 -9.26
N GLU A 101 9.64 14.06 -9.51
CA GLU A 101 9.60 14.74 -10.81
C GLU A 101 10.32 13.94 -11.91
N MET A 102 11.39 13.22 -11.56
CA MET A 102 12.12 12.36 -12.49
C MET A 102 11.49 10.97 -12.67
N LEU A 103 10.68 10.52 -11.70
CA LEU A 103 10.07 9.19 -11.73
C LEU A 103 8.96 9.13 -12.77
N TYR A 104 9.22 8.40 -13.86
CA TYR A 104 8.22 8.10 -14.87
C TYR A 104 7.42 6.84 -14.51
N LEU A 105 6.11 7.00 -14.37
CA LEU A 105 5.12 5.94 -14.23
C LEU A 105 4.13 6.03 -15.37
N GLU A 106 3.71 4.89 -15.90
CA GLU A 106 2.58 4.84 -16.82
C GLU A 106 1.29 5.22 -16.11
N ASP A 107 0.28 5.68 -16.85
CA ASP A 107 -0.98 6.18 -16.28
C ASP A 107 -1.68 5.14 -15.39
N ASP A 108 -1.65 3.87 -15.80
CA ASP A 108 -2.24 2.77 -15.02
C ASP A 108 -1.46 2.50 -13.73
N ASP A 109 -0.12 2.60 -13.76
CA ASP A 109 0.74 2.42 -12.60
C ASP A 109 0.59 3.58 -11.63
N LEU A 110 0.52 4.81 -12.14
CA LEU A 110 0.31 6.01 -11.35
C LEU A 110 -1.06 5.99 -10.68
N ARG A 111 -2.11 5.54 -11.40
CA ARG A 111 -3.45 5.36 -10.82
C ARG A 111 -3.41 4.37 -9.66
N PHE A 112 -2.79 3.21 -9.86
CA PHE A 112 -2.63 2.20 -8.81
C PHE A 112 -1.77 2.68 -7.63
N ALA A 113 -0.74 3.49 -7.89
CA ALA A 113 0.07 4.08 -6.83
C ALA A 113 -0.77 5.04 -5.96
N LYS A 114 -1.60 5.86 -6.60
CA LYS A 114 -2.51 6.84 -5.96
C LYS A 114 -3.63 6.20 -5.13
N GLU A 115 -4.10 5.00 -5.46
CA GLU A 115 -5.16 4.29 -4.71
C GLU A 115 -4.82 4.11 -3.21
N SER A 116 -3.54 4.06 -2.85
CA SER A 116 -3.11 4.00 -1.44
C SER A 116 -3.43 5.24 -0.61
N GLY A 117 -3.70 6.39 -1.26
CA GLY A 117 -3.82 7.68 -0.57
C GLY A 117 -2.51 8.22 -0.01
N ASP A 118 -1.35 7.62 -0.32
CA ASP A 118 -0.04 8.02 0.23
C ASP A 118 0.43 9.42 -0.21
N HIS A 119 -0.17 9.94 -1.28
CA HIS A 119 0.10 11.27 -1.81
C HIS A 119 -0.79 12.37 -1.19
N LEU A 120 -1.82 11.99 -0.44
CA LEU A 120 -2.72 12.93 0.21
C LEU A 120 -2.09 13.42 1.52
N ASP A 121 -2.26 14.69 1.86
CA ASP A 121 -1.91 15.19 3.20
C ASP A 121 -2.82 14.54 4.26
N GLU A 122 -2.40 14.50 5.52
CA GLU A 122 -3.24 13.94 6.60
C GLU A 122 -4.61 14.64 6.71
N SER A 123 -4.69 15.92 6.32
CA SER A 123 -5.95 16.67 6.24
C SER A 123 -6.88 16.23 5.13
N GLU A 124 -6.37 15.51 4.12
CA GLU A 124 -7.11 15.02 2.95
C GLU A 124 -7.42 13.52 3.03
N LYS A 125 -6.80 12.80 3.99
CA LYS A 125 -7.14 11.40 4.25
C LYS A 125 -8.55 11.33 4.85
N ILE A 126 -9.47 10.66 4.14
CA ILE A 126 -10.82 10.40 4.63
C ILE A 126 -10.73 9.49 5.85
N ILE A 127 -10.97 10.04 7.04
CA ILE A 127 -10.99 9.27 8.28
C ILE A 127 -12.40 8.71 8.47
N HIS A 128 -12.58 7.43 8.13
CA HIS A 128 -13.83 6.73 8.44
C HIS A 128 -13.93 6.52 9.95
N ARG A 129 -15.01 7.04 10.54
CA ARG A 129 -15.30 6.87 11.96
C ARG A 129 -16.65 6.19 12.13
N ASP A 130 -16.73 5.32 13.13
CA ASP A 130 -18.01 4.80 13.59
C ASP A 130 -18.80 5.86 14.37
N ALA A 131 -20.04 5.53 14.73
CA ALA A 131 -20.91 6.43 15.50
C ALA A 131 -20.42 6.71 16.94
N ASN A 132 -19.44 5.94 17.44
CA ASN A 132 -18.82 6.13 18.75
C ASN A 132 -17.48 6.88 18.66
N GLY A 133 -17.06 7.29 17.45
CA GLY A 133 -15.82 8.01 17.20
C GLY A 133 -14.57 7.14 17.02
N ALA A 134 -14.71 5.82 17.00
CA ALA A 134 -13.62 4.89 16.70
C ALA A 134 -13.24 5.00 15.21
N ILE A 135 -11.94 5.09 14.93
CA ILE A 135 -11.41 5.09 13.57
C ILE A 135 -11.51 3.66 13.03
N LEU A 136 -12.06 3.52 11.84
CA LEU A 136 -12.22 2.24 11.17
C LEU A 136 -11.07 2.01 10.20
N GLU A 137 -10.55 0.79 10.17
CA GLU A 137 -9.56 0.34 9.20
C GLU A 137 -10.13 -0.75 8.27
N ALA A 138 -9.56 -0.86 7.08
CA ALA A 138 -9.96 -1.91 6.13
C ALA A 138 -9.61 -3.29 6.73
N GLY A 139 -10.60 -4.18 6.79
CA GLY A 139 -10.47 -5.50 7.40
C GLY A 139 -11.14 -5.62 8.77
N ASP A 140 -11.59 -4.50 9.37
CA ASP A 140 -12.23 -4.51 10.68
C ASP A 140 -13.56 -5.27 10.71
N SER A 141 -13.98 -5.61 11.93
CA SER A 141 -15.31 -6.17 12.21
C SER A 141 -16.14 -5.17 13.00
N VAL A 142 -17.22 -4.70 12.39
CA VAL A 142 -18.12 -3.69 12.96
C VAL A 142 -19.50 -4.28 13.25
N VAL A 143 -20.23 -3.69 14.18
CA VAL A 143 -21.60 -4.11 14.52
C VAL A 143 -22.56 -2.97 14.19
N LEU A 144 -23.65 -3.30 13.49
CA LEU A 144 -24.67 -2.32 13.14
C LEU A 144 -25.43 -1.87 14.39
N ILE A 145 -25.45 -0.56 14.65
CA ILE A 145 -26.22 0.04 15.75
C ILE A 145 -27.66 0.40 15.36
N LYS A 146 -27.99 0.35 14.06
CA LYS A 146 -29.32 0.65 13.51
C LYS A 146 -29.64 -0.30 12.36
N ASP A 147 -30.93 -0.49 12.10
CA ASP A 147 -31.40 -1.19 10.91
C ASP A 147 -31.05 -0.37 9.65
N LEU A 148 -30.33 -0.99 8.72
CA LEU A 148 -29.94 -0.39 7.45
C LEU A 148 -30.57 -1.15 6.28
N LYS A 149 -31.19 -0.43 5.34
CA LYS A 149 -31.68 -1.02 4.09
C LYS A 149 -30.51 -1.18 3.12
N VAL A 150 -30.29 -2.40 2.63
CA VAL A 150 -29.22 -2.67 1.66
C VAL A 150 -29.66 -2.16 0.29
N LYS A 151 -28.90 -1.22 -0.28
CA LYS A 151 -29.18 -0.68 -1.61
C LYS A 151 -29.12 -1.82 -2.64
N GLY A 152 -30.17 -1.96 -3.46
CA GLY A 152 -30.26 -3.01 -4.49
C GLY A 152 -30.76 -4.38 -4.02
N SER A 153 -31.20 -4.51 -2.76
CA SER A 153 -31.81 -5.74 -2.23
C SER A 153 -33.07 -5.43 -1.42
N SER A 154 -33.98 -6.40 -1.31
CA SER A 154 -35.10 -6.35 -0.35
C SER A 154 -34.67 -6.68 1.09
N LEU A 155 -33.40 -7.04 1.29
CA LEU A 155 -32.82 -7.35 2.59
C LEU A 155 -32.58 -6.09 3.42
N VAL A 156 -33.03 -6.14 4.68
CA VAL A 156 -32.70 -5.14 5.70
C VAL A 156 -31.67 -5.73 6.65
N ALA A 157 -30.50 -5.12 6.71
CA ALA A 157 -29.47 -5.48 7.68
C ALA A 157 -29.89 -4.99 9.06
N LYS A 158 -30.12 -5.93 9.98
CA LYS A 158 -30.69 -5.64 11.30
C LYS A 158 -29.65 -5.10 12.26
N GLN A 159 -30.08 -4.26 13.20
CA GLN A 159 -29.30 -3.86 14.34
C GLN A 159 -28.76 -5.10 15.08
N GLY A 160 -27.50 -5.03 15.50
CA GLY A 160 -26.78 -6.14 16.12
C GLY A 160 -26.09 -7.09 15.14
N THR A 161 -26.30 -6.94 13.83
CA THR A 161 -25.57 -7.74 12.82
C THR A 161 -24.09 -7.35 12.83
N ALA A 162 -23.21 -8.33 12.98
CA ALA A 162 -21.76 -8.15 12.85
C ALA A 162 -21.35 -8.28 11.38
N VAL A 163 -20.75 -7.22 10.83
CA VAL A 163 -20.16 -7.19 9.49
C VAL A 163 -18.65 -7.32 9.67
N ARG A 164 -18.06 -8.36 9.06
CA ARG A 164 -16.64 -8.68 9.21
C ARG A 164 -15.89 -8.35 7.92
N ARG A 165 -14.62 -7.98 8.05
CA ARG A 165 -13.73 -7.64 6.92
C ARG A 165 -14.33 -6.52 6.08
N ILE A 166 -14.66 -5.40 6.74
CA ILE A 166 -15.17 -4.24 6.03
C ILE A 166 -14.12 -3.70 5.05
N SER A 167 -14.56 -3.25 3.89
CA SER A 167 -13.77 -2.39 3.02
C SER A 167 -14.21 -0.94 3.26
N LEU A 168 -13.25 -0.03 3.28
CA LEU A 168 -13.52 1.40 3.38
C LEU A 168 -13.65 1.96 1.97
N ASP A 169 -14.66 2.80 1.75
CA ASP A 169 -14.89 3.45 0.47
C ASP A 169 -14.02 4.72 0.38
N HIS A 170 -13.53 5.04 -0.82
CA HIS A 170 -12.63 6.18 -1.03
C HIS A 170 -13.36 7.45 -1.50
N GLU A 171 -14.70 7.42 -1.61
CA GLU A 171 -15.56 8.58 -1.95
C GLU A 171 -16.07 9.38 -0.73
#